data_AF-A0A0A8JI50-F1
#
_entry.id   AF-A0A0A8JI50-F1
#
_cell.length_a   1.000
_cell.length_b   1.000
_cell.length_c   1.000
_cell.angle_alpha   90.00
_cell.angle_beta   90.00
_cell.angle_gamma   90.00
#
_symmetry.space_group_name_H-M   'P 1'
#
loop_
_entity.id
_entity.type
_entity.pdbx_description
1 polymer ?
#
loop_
_entity_poly.entity_id
_entity_poly.type
_entity_poly.pdbx_seq_one_letter_code
_entity_poly.pdbx_strand_id
1 'polypeptide(L)'
;MSKKNVLLLGFMLFSLFFGAGNLIFPPLLGMESGSAFVPAIAGFILTAVFLPFLTIVSVSLSSNGLVSIGQRVHPVFGLVFAIIIYMTIGAFYGIPRASNVAYELGLKQMASFDGGLPLLLFSIVFFGLTYLLSIDPRKMIDHVARLLTPALLHLPDCNCIGPPVHLPTLFWGN
;
A
#
# COMPACT_ATOMS: atom_id res chain seq x y z
N MET A 1 -15.70 -13.84 21.40
CA MET A 1 -14.30 -13.70 20.97
C MET A 1 -13.45 -13.19 22.13
N SER A 2 -12.23 -13.71 22.32
CA SER A 2 -11.29 -13.19 23.34
C SER A 2 -10.86 -11.76 22.97
N LYS A 3 -10.79 -10.85 23.95
CA LYS A 3 -10.38 -9.44 23.75
C LYS A 3 -9.02 -9.32 23.03
N LYS A 4 -8.14 -10.31 23.24
CA LYS A 4 -6.85 -10.42 22.56
C LYS A 4 -6.99 -10.60 21.04
N ASN A 5 -7.96 -11.39 20.58
CA ASN A 5 -8.17 -11.63 19.16
C ASN A 5 -8.77 -10.40 18.46
N VAL A 6 -9.62 -9.65 19.16
CA VAL A 6 -10.19 -8.38 18.64
C VAL A 6 -9.08 -7.35 18.47
N LEU A 7 -8.20 -7.22 19.47
CA LEU A 7 -7.04 -6.33 19.40
C LEU A 7 -6.09 -6.75 18.25
N LEU A 8 -5.81 -8.04 18.11
CA LEU A 8 -4.92 -8.58 17.10
C LEU A 8 -5.50 -8.40 15.68
N LEU A 9 -6.80 -8.64 15.49
CA LEU A 9 -7.50 -8.37 14.24
C LEU A 9 -7.54 -6.87 13.93
N GLY A 10 -7.75 -6.02 14.94
CA GLY A 10 -7.66 -4.57 14.81
C GLY A 10 -6.30 -4.10 14.32
N PHE A 11 -5.21 -4.63 14.90
CA PHE A 11 -3.85 -4.35 14.43
C PHE A 11 -3.57 -4.88 13.02
N MET A 12 -4.08 -6.06 12.66
CA MET A 12 -3.96 -6.59 11.30
C MET A 12 -4.66 -5.69 10.28
N LEU A 13 -5.89 -5.28 10.56
CA LEU A 13 -6.64 -4.37 9.70
C LEU A 13 -5.97 -2.99 9.63
N PHE A 14 -5.50 -2.46 10.77
CA PHE A 14 -4.73 -1.23 10.80
C PHE A 14 -3.48 -1.34 9.93
N SER A 15 -2.69 -2.40 10.07
CA SER A 15 -1.49 -2.62 9.26
C SER A 15 -1.80 -2.75 7.77
N LEU A 16 -2.96 -3.32 7.40
CA LEU A 16 -3.40 -3.43 6.01
C LEU A 16 -3.70 -2.05 5.40
N PHE A 17 -4.35 -1.15 6.16
CA PHE A 17 -4.66 0.22 5.69
C PHE A 17 -3.53 1.21 5.88
N PHE A 18 -2.63 0.99 6.84
CA PHE A 18 -1.46 1.85 7.04
C PHE A 18 -0.34 1.56 6.03
N GLY A 19 -0.50 0.56 5.17
CA GLY A 19 0.49 0.11 4.19
C GLY A 19 1.05 1.22 3.28
N ALA A 20 2.10 0.88 2.53
CA ALA A 20 2.97 1.83 1.82
C ALA A 20 2.24 2.93 1.03
N GLY A 21 1.12 2.61 0.37
CA GLY A 21 0.32 3.61 -0.36
C GLY A 21 -0.21 4.73 0.54
N ASN A 22 -0.88 4.38 1.63
CA ASN A 22 -1.49 5.38 2.52
C ASN A 22 -0.46 6.14 3.38
N LEU A 23 0.80 5.71 3.38
CA LEU A 23 1.91 6.40 4.05
C LEU A 23 2.65 7.36 3.11
N ILE A 24 2.71 7.03 1.82
CA ILE A 24 3.45 7.79 0.80
C ILE A 24 2.58 8.89 0.16
N PHE A 25 1.30 8.61 -0.09
CA PHE A 25 0.42 9.55 -0.78
C PHE A 25 0.10 10.83 0.01
N PRO A 26 -0.09 10.84 1.34
CA PRO A 26 -0.43 12.08 2.05
C PRO A 26 0.66 13.15 1.98
N PRO A 27 1.96 12.84 2.17
CA PRO A 27 3.03 13.82 1.95
C PRO A 27 3.08 14.34 0.51
N LEU A 28 2.94 13.44 -0.48
CA LEU A 28 2.94 13.82 -1.90
C LEU A 28 1.75 14.75 -2.23
N LEU A 29 0.54 14.36 -1.82
CA LEU A 29 -0.68 15.14 -1.99
C LEU A 29 -0.59 16.48 -1.25
N GLY A 30 0.03 16.49 -0.06
CA GLY A 30 0.30 17.71 0.70
C GLY A 30 1.22 18.67 -0.06
N MET A 31 2.30 18.15 -0.65
CA MET A 31 3.22 18.94 -1.49
C MET A 31 2.54 19.48 -2.75
N GLU A 32 1.71 18.68 -3.42
CA GLU A 32 1.00 19.09 -4.64
C GLU A 32 -0.19 20.04 -4.37
N SER A 33 -0.78 19.97 -3.17
CA SER A 33 -1.97 20.75 -2.82
C SER A 33 -1.72 22.25 -2.63
N GLY A 34 -0.47 22.68 -2.45
CA GLY A 34 -0.10 24.08 -2.31
C GLY A 34 -0.92 24.81 -1.24
N SER A 35 -1.71 25.81 -1.65
CA SER A 35 -2.59 26.58 -0.75
C SER A 35 -3.87 25.85 -0.35
N ALA A 36 -4.24 24.76 -1.03
CA ALA A 36 -5.46 23.98 -0.82
C ALA A 36 -5.22 22.70 0.00
N PHE A 37 -4.31 22.76 0.97
CA PHE A 37 -3.94 21.61 1.81
C PHE A 37 -5.10 21.00 2.60
N VAL A 38 -5.89 21.86 3.27
CA VAL A 38 -7.01 21.43 4.11
C VAL A 38 -8.08 20.65 3.31
N PRO A 39 -8.60 21.16 2.17
CA PRO A 39 -9.55 20.39 1.38
C PRO A 39 -8.93 19.14 0.73
N ALA A 40 -7.65 19.17 0.33
CA ALA A 40 -6.97 18.01 -0.26
C ALA A 40 -6.86 16.85 0.75
N ILE A 41 -6.40 17.13 1.97
CA ILE A 41 -6.32 16.11 3.03
C ILE A 41 -7.70 15.64 3.46
N ALA A 42 -8.69 16.53 3.58
CA ALA A 42 -10.04 16.13 3.94
C ALA A 42 -10.64 15.16 2.89
N GLY A 43 -10.44 15.42 1.60
CA GLY A 43 -10.83 14.53 0.52
C GLY A 43 -10.10 13.19 0.56
N PHE A 44 -8.80 13.20 0.86
CA PHE A 44 -8.00 11.98 1.05
C PHE A 44 -8.52 11.14 2.22
N ILE A 45 -8.78 11.72 3.38
CA ILE A 45 -9.29 10.98 4.55
C ILE A 45 -10.67 10.36 4.23
N LEU A 46 -11.57 11.13 3.61
CA LEU A 46 -12.89 10.64 3.24
C LEU A 46 -12.82 9.45 2.26
N THR A 47 -11.95 9.50 1.27
CA THR A 47 -11.90 8.47 0.22
C THR A 47 -10.98 7.30 0.54
N ALA A 48 -9.80 7.56 1.09
CA ALA A 48 -8.77 6.54 1.34
C ALA A 48 -8.94 5.82 2.68
N VAL A 49 -9.67 6.40 3.64
CA VAL A 49 -9.86 5.82 4.98
C VAL A 49 -11.33 5.48 5.24
N PHE A 50 -12.24 6.43 5.03
CA PHE A 50 -13.64 6.24 5.40
C PHE A 50 -14.36 5.20 4.53
N LEU A 51 -14.15 5.22 3.20
CA LEU A 51 -14.75 4.25 2.29
C LEU A 51 -14.28 2.80 2.53
N PRO A 52 -12.97 2.51 2.68
CA PRO A 52 -12.51 1.17 3.01
C PRO A 52 -12.99 0.69 4.39
N PHE A 53 -13.07 1.60 5.36
CA PHE A 53 -13.66 1.30 6.67
C PHE A 53 -15.13 0.89 6.55
N LEU A 54 -15.95 1.67 5.84
CA LEU A 54 -17.35 1.33 5.56
C LEU A 54 -17.47 0.00 4.81
N THR A 55 -16.56 -0.28 3.87
CA THR A 55 -16.54 -1.53 3.12
C THR A 55 -16.31 -2.72 4.04
N ILE A 56 -15.36 -2.64 4.98
CA ILE A 56 -15.15 -3.71 5.96
C ILE A 56 -16.37 -3.89 6.85
N VAL A 57 -16.95 -2.80 7.35
CA VAL A 57 -18.15 -2.87 8.19
C VAL A 57 -19.27 -3.57 7.41
N SER A 58 -19.51 -3.16 6.16
CA SER A 58 -20.52 -3.78 5.29
C SER A 58 -20.28 -5.27 5.04
N VAL A 59 -19.04 -5.66 4.76
CA VAL A 59 -18.66 -7.08 4.53
C VAL A 59 -18.73 -7.88 5.83
N SER A 60 -18.35 -7.30 6.96
CA SER A 60 -18.39 -7.97 8.27
C SER A 60 -19.81 -8.28 8.75
N LEU A 61 -20.79 -7.49 8.32
CA LEU A 61 -22.22 -7.72 8.57
C LEU A 61 -22.84 -8.75 7.60
N SER A 62 -22.12 -9.16 6.56
CA SER A 62 -22.56 -10.13 5.57
C SER A 62 -22.06 -11.53 5.94
N SER A 63 -22.98 -12.48 6.09
CA SER A 63 -22.68 -13.85 6.54
C SER A 63 -21.86 -14.70 5.55
N ASN A 64 -21.92 -14.40 4.25
CA ASN A 64 -21.25 -15.14 3.18
C ASN A 64 -20.27 -14.24 2.37
N GLY A 65 -19.75 -13.19 3.01
CA GLY A 65 -18.71 -12.32 2.45
C GLY A 65 -19.18 -11.49 1.25
N LEU A 66 -18.28 -11.27 0.29
CA LEU A 66 -18.50 -10.41 -0.88
C LEU A 66 -19.55 -10.99 -1.84
N VAL A 67 -19.59 -12.32 -1.97
CA VAL A 67 -20.47 -13.02 -2.92
C VAL A 67 -21.94 -12.92 -2.48
N SER A 68 -22.24 -13.00 -1.17
CA SER A 68 -23.61 -12.86 -0.68
C SER A 68 -24.19 -11.46 -0.83
N ILE A 69 -23.36 -10.43 -0.96
CA ILE A 69 -23.83 -9.08 -1.27
C ILE A 69 -24.36 -9.06 -2.71
N GLY A 70 -23.66 -9.69 -3.66
CA GLY A 70 -24.08 -9.77 -5.07
C GLY A 70 -25.18 -10.80 -5.35
N GLN A 71 -25.27 -11.87 -4.55
CA GLN A 71 -26.33 -12.88 -4.67
C GLN A 71 -27.74 -12.35 -4.34
N ARG A 72 -27.85 -11.20 -3.63
CA ARG A 72 -29.14 -10.53 -3.40
C ARG A 72 -29.83 -10.08 -4.71
N VAL A 73 -29.07 -9.94 -5.80
CA VAL A 73 -29.59 -9.59 -7.12
C VAL A 73 -29.81 -10.85 -7.96
N HIS A 74 -28.78 -11.69 -8.15
CA HIS A 74 -28.86 -12.98 -8.84
C HIS A 74 -27.61 -13.83 -8.54
N PRO A 75 -27.71 -15.17 -8.36
CA PRO A 75 -26.57 -16.01 -7.98
C PRO A 75 -25.40 -15.99 -8.98
N VAL A 76 -25.69 -15.93 -10.28
CA VAL A 76 -24.67 -15.81 -11.34
C VAL A 76 -24.02 -14.43 -11.35
N PHE A 77 -24.80 -13.37 -11.07
CA PHE A 77 -24.30 -12.00 -11.04
C PHE A 77 -23.29 -11.81 -9.90
N GLY A 78 -23.59 -12.36 -8.71
CA GLY A 78 -22.68 -12.28 -7.56
C GLY A 78 -21.33 -12.96 -7.81
N LEU A 79 -21.31 -14.09 -8.53
CA LEU A 79 -20.06 -14.78 -8.89
C LEU A 79 -19.22 -13.97 -9.87
N VAL A 80 -19.82 -13.53 -10.99
CA VAL A 80 -19.12 -12.75 -12.02
C VAL A 80 -18.59 -11.44 -11.44
N PHE A 81 -19.40 -10.76 -10.62
CA PHE A 81 -19.00 -9.53 -9.95
C PHE A 81 -17.82 -9.74 -9.00
N ALA A 82 -17.83 -10.81 -8.21
CA ALA A 82 -16.71 -11.14 -7.32
C ALA A 82 -15.43 -11.44 -8.10
N ILE A 83 -15.53 -12.18 -9.21
CA ILE A 83 -14.38 -12.48 -10.09
C ILE A 83 -13.78 -11.19 -10.66
N ILE A 84 -14.62 -10.28 -11.18
CA ILE A 84 -14.17 -8.99 -11.73
C ILE A 84 -13.48 -8.16 -10.65
N ILE A 85 -14.05 -8.09 -9.44
CA ILE A 85 -13.44 -7.35 -8.33
C ILE A 85 -12.07 -7.95 -7.98
N TYR A 86 -11.99 -9.27 -7.84
CA TYR A 86 -10.72 -9.93 -7.49
C TYR A 86 -9.66 -9.73 -8.58
N MET A 87 -10.04 -9.85 -9.85
CA MET A 87 -9.12 -9.59 -10.97
C MET A 87 -8.67 -8.12 -11.02
N THR A 88 -9.58 -7.19 -10.78
CA THR A 88 -9.27 -5.76 -10.81
C THR A 88 -8.35 -5.39 -9.66
N ILE A 89 -8.73 -5.69 -8.41
CA ILE A 89 -7.95 -5.32 -7.22
C ILE A 89 -6.57 -6.01 -7.22
N GLY A 90 -6.51 -7.29 -7.60
CA GLY A 90 -5.27 -8.04 -7.66
C GLY A 90 -4.50 -7.80 -8.95
N ALA A 91 -4.80 -8.60 -9.97
CA ALA A 91 -3.96 -8.78 -11.15
C ALA A 91 -3.86 -7.53 -12.04
N PHE A 92 -4.97 -6.85 -12.31
CA PHE A 92 -5.02 -5.82 -13.35
C PHE A 92 -4.72 -4.40 -12.88
N TYR A 93 -5.12 -4.02 -11.66
CA TYR A 93 -4.94 -2.66 -11.17
C TYR A 93 -3.93 -2.56 -10.03
N GLY A 94 -4.05 -3.44 -9.03
CA GLY A 94 -3.21 -3.36 -7.83
C GLY A 94 -1.73 -3.53 -8.10
N ILE A 95 -1.35 -4.61 -8.77
CA ILE A 95 0.08 -4.92 -8.99
C ILE A 95 0.74 -3.93 -9.97
N PRO A 96 0.15 -3.60 -11.13
CA PRO A 96 0.74 -2.61 -12.04
C PRO A 96 0.87 -1.22 -11.41
N ARG A 97 -0.13 -0.77 -10.63
CA ARG A 97 -0.05 0.51 -9.91
C ARG A 97 1.09 0.52 -8.89
N ALA A 98 1.23 -0.54 -8.09
CA ALA A 98 2.30 -0.64 -7.10
C ALA A 98 3.69 -0.60 -7.76
N SER A 99 3.85 -1.26 -8.91
CA SER A 99 5.07 -1.20 -9.71
C SER A 99 5.38 0.22 -10.21
N ASN A 100 4.38 0.96 -10.72
CA ASN A 100 4.61 2.33 -11.19
C ASN A 100 5.00 3.27 -10.05
N VAL A 101 4.38 3.14 -8.88
CA VAL A 101 4.72 3.93 -7.69
C VAL A 101 6.16 3.63 -7.23
N ALA A 102 6.58 2.36 -7.24
CA ALA A 102 7.96 1.98 -6.93
C ALA A 102 8.97 2.53 -7.95
N TYR A 103 8.59 2.62 -9.23
CA TYR A 103 9.41 3.24 -10.28
C TYR A 103 9.59 4.74 -10.07
N GLU A 104 8.48 5.47 -9.86
CA GLU A 104 8.48 6.92 -9.71
C GLU A 104 9.21 7.40 -8.45
N LEU A 105 9.14 6.64 -7.37
CA LEU A 105 9.76 7.01 -6.10
C LEU A 105 11.17 6.45 -5.91
N GLY A 106 11.50 5.33 -6.55
CA GLY A 106 12.83 4.72 -6.47
C GLY A 106 13.72 5.13 -7.63
N LEU A 107 13.45 4.56 -8.80
CA LEU A 107 14.35 4.69 -9.95
C LEU A 107 14.35 6.08 -10.56
N LYS A 108 13.18 6.72 -10.71
CA LYS A 108 13.10 8.06 -11.29
C LYS A 108 13.84 9.11 -10.45
N GLN A 109 13.90 8.91 -9.14
CA GLN A 109 14.66 9.79 -8.23
C GLN A 109 16.18 9.54 -8.29
N MET A 110 16.61 8.30 -8.54
CA MET A 110 18.04 7.94 -8.59
C MET A 110 18.68 8.10 -9.97
N ALA A 111 17.92 7.90 -11.05
CA ALA A 111 18.39 8.02 -12.41
C ALA A 111 17.32 8.65 -13.29
N SER A 112 17.62 9.84 -13.82
CA SER A 112 16.74 10.62 -14.69
C SER A 112 16.60 9.98 -16.09
N PHE A 113 16.04 8.78 -16.14
CA PHE A 113 15.70 8.11 -17.40
C PHE A 113 14.30 8.56 -17.84
N ASP A 114 14.24 9.49 -18.79
CA ASP A 114 13.01 9.86 -19.47
C ASP A 114 12.72 8.87 -20.61
N GLY A 115 11.59 8.15 -20.51
CA GLY A 115 11.09 7.28 -21.59
C GLY A 115 10.17 6.15 -21.11
N GLY A 116 9.33 5.64 -22.01
CA GLY A 116 8.46 4.47 -21.74
C GLY A 116 9.22 3.13 -21.68
N LEU A 117 10.41 3.05 -22.29
CA LEU A 117 11.27 1.86 -22.31
C LEU A 117 11.83 1.48 -20.92
N PRO A 118 12.41 2.42 -20.15
CA PRO A 118 12.83 2.19 -18.76
C PRO A 118 11.71 1.69 -17.84
N LEU A 119 10.50 2.24 -17.99
CA LEU A 119 9.32 1.82 -17.20
C LEU A 119 8.93 0.37 -17.52
N LEU A 120 8.94 -0.01 -18.79
CA LEU A 120 8.57 -1.35 -19.24
C LEU A 120 9.60 -2.38 -18.76
N LEU A 121 10.89 -2.09 -18.89
CA LEU A 121 11.98 -2.91 -18.36
C LEU A 121 11.90 -3.07 -16.84
N PHE A 122 11.68 -1.97 -16.10
CA PHE A 122 11.52 -2.04 -14.65
C PHE A 122 10.31 -2.89 -14.26
N SER A 123 9.17 -2.71 -14.94
CA SER A 123 7.97 -3.48 -14.66
C SER A 123 8.19 -4.98 -14.89
N ILE A 124 8.82 -5.39 -15.99
CA ILE A 124 9.16 -6.79 -16.25
C ILE A 124 10.05 -7.36 -15.13
N VAL A 125 11.10 -6.63 -14.74
CA VAL A 125 12.00 -7.06 -13.67
C VAL A 125 11.27 -7.13 -12.33
N PHE A 126 10.43 -6.14 -12.02
CA PHE A 126 9.64 -6.07 -10.80
C PHE A 126 8.65 -7.23 -10.71
N PHE A 127 7.89 -7.50 -11.78
CA PHE A 127 6.97 -8.63 -11.84
C PHE A 127 7.70 -9.98 -11.78
N GLY A 128 8.86 -10.11 -12.44
CA GLY A 128 9.70 -11.31 -12.37
C GLY A 128 10.21 -11.60 -10.96
N LEU A 129 10.74 -10.58 -10.27
CA LEU A 129 11.16 -10.68 -8.86
C LEU A 129 9.98 -10.97 -7.93
N THR A 130 8.86 -10.28 -8.12
CA THR A 130 7.66 -10.48 -7.29
C THR A 130 7.12 -11.90 -7.48
N TYR A 131 7.17 -12.43 -8.70
CA TYR A 131 6.79 -13.82 -9.01
C TYR A 131 7.74 -14.81 -8.33
N LEU A 132 9.06 -14.63 -8.47
CA LEU A 132 10.08 -15.47 -7.82
C LEU A 132 9.93 -15.48 -6.29
N LEU A 133 9.67 -14.32 -5.68
CA LEU A 133 9.43 -14.18 -4.24
C LEU A 133 8.10 -14.81 -3.80
N SER A 134 7.09 -14.82 -4.68
CA SER A 134 5.76 -15.36 -4.39
C SER A 134 5.66 -16.89 -4.48
N ILE A 135 6.66 -17.56 -5.07
CA ILE A 135 6.71 -19.03 -5.14
C ILE A 135 6.85 -19.66 -3.74
N ASP A 136 7.56 -18.98 -2.82
CA ASP A 136 7.80 -19.44 -1.44
C ASP A 136 7.23 -18.43 -0.41
N PRO A 137 5.90 -18.39 -0.19
CA PRO A 137 5.26 -17.39 0.68
C PRO A 137 5.69 -17.48 2.15
N ARG A 138 6.19 -18.65 2.61
CA ARG A 138 6.71 -18.81 3.97
C ARG A 138 8.00 -18.04 4.21
N LYS A 139 8.80 -17.81 3.16
CA LYS A 139 10.07 -17.06 3.23
C LYS A 139 9.88 -15.59 2.87
N MET A 140 8.72 -15.19 2.34
CA MET A 140 8.46 -13.81 1.90
C MET A 140 8.62 -12.80 3.05
N ILE A 141 8.05 -13.09 4.22
CA ILE A 141 8.18 -12.24 5.41
C ILE A 141 9.63 -12.19 5.89
N ASP A 142 10.32 -13.33 5.91
CA ASP A 142 11.72 -13.41 6.34
C ASP A 142 12.67 -12.69 5.37
N HIS A 143 12.43 -12.77 4.06
CA HIS A 143 13.21 -12.06 3.04
C HIS A 143 13.00 -10.56 3.10
N VAL A 144 11.75 -10.11 3.21
CA VAL A 144 11.44 -8.67 3.34
C VAL A 144 12.02 -8.11 4.64
N ALA A 145 11.84 -8.79 5.78
CA ALA A 145 12.42 -8.36 7.05
C ALA A 145 13.95 -8.33 7.00
N ARG A 146 14.59 -9.37 6.46
CA ARG A 146 16.06 -9.45 6.35
C ARG A 146 16.66 -8.39 5.41
N LEU A 147 15.90 -7.88 4.45
CA LEU A 147 16.32 -6.77 3.58
C LEU A 147 16.06 -5.40 4.21
N LEU A 148 14.93 -5.25 4.91
CA LEU A 148 14.49 -3.98 5.48
C LEU A 148 15.24 -3.63 6.79
N THR A 149 15.59 -4.61 7.62
CA THR A 149 16.36 -4.40 8.87
C THR A 149 17.76 -3.80 8.65
N PRO A 150 18.60 -4.27 7.71
CA PRO A 150 19.91 -3.65 7.45
C PRO A 150 19.78 -2.28 6.75
N ALA A 151 18.77 -2.08 5.90
CA ALA A 151 18.52 -0.78 5.27
C ALA A 151 18.16 0.29 6.31
N LEU A 152 17.32 -0.06 7.29
CA LEU A 152 16.93 0.85 8.36
C LEU A 152 18.07 1.12 9.37
N LEU A 153 18.98 0.16 9.56
CA LEU A 153 20.12 0.29 10.47
C LEU A 153 21.29 1.07 9.86
N HIS A 154 21.48 1.01 8.54
CA HIS A 154 22.54 1.79 7.85
C HIS A 154 22.14 3.24 7.53
N LEU A 155 20.85 3.55 7.46
CA LEU A 155 20.37 4.91 7.21
C LEU A 155 20.73 5.94 8.30
N PRO A 156 20.70 5.61 9.62
CA PRO A 156 21.12 6.55 10.66
C PRO A 156 22.65 6.75 10.75
N ASP A 157 23.47 5.87 10.19
CA ASP A 157 24.95 5.99 10.25
C ASP A 157 25.55 6.80 9.08
N CYS A 158 24.78 7.07 8.02
CA CYS A 158 25.26 7.74 6.82
C CYS A 158 24.77 9.21 6.72
N ASN A 159 24.84 9.97 7.82
CA ASN A 159 24.75 11.43 7.78
C ASN A 159 26.02 12.08 8.35
N CYS A 160 27.10 12.03 7.56
CA CYS A 160 28.16 13.01 7.60
C CYS A 160 28.17 13.73 6.24
N ILE A 161 27.82 15.02 6.27
CA ILE A 161 27.94 16.07 5.22
C ILE A 161 26.69 16.29 4.34
N GLY A 162 25.82 17.23 4.76
CA GLY A 162 24.77 17.88 3.94
C GLY A 162 23.68 18.55 4.81
N PRO A 163 23.14 19.74 4.46
CA PRO A 163 22.50 20.67 5.41
C PRO A 163 21.17 20.17 5.99
N PRO A 164 20.70 20.75 7.12
CA PRO A 164 19.67 20.13 7.95
C PRO A 164 18.30 20.26 7.29
N VAL A 165 17.79 19.15 6.77
CA VAL A 165 16.35 18.98 6.63
C VAL A 165 15.82 18.75 8.04
N HIS A 166 15.15 19.75 8.59
CA HIS A 166 14.45 19.67 9.87
C HIS A 166 13.40 18.55 9.82
N LEU A 167 13.80 17.33 10.16
CA LEU A 167 12.90 16.30 10.65
C LEU A 167 12.56 16.66 12.12
N PRO A 168 11.28 16.77 12.50
CA PRO A 168 10.91 17.02 13.90
C PRO A 168 11.39 15.86 14.78
N THR A 169 12.29 16.19 15.70
CA THR A 169 12.94 15.32 16.69
C THR A 169 11.99 14.85 17.80
N LEU A 170 10.77 14.40 17.48
CA LEU A 170 9.77 14.04 18.49
C LEU A 170 9.56 12.53 18.69
N PHE A 171 10.28 11.66 17.98
CA PHE A 171 10.07 10.20 18.04
C PHE A 171 11.20 9.37 18.66
N TRP A 172 12.26 10.02 19.16
CA TRP A 172 13.24 9.37 20.03
C TRP A 172 13.49 10.26 21.25
N GLY A 173 12.60 10.12 22.23
CA GLY A 173 12.78 10.73 23.55
C GLY A 173 14.00 10.15 24.26
N ASN A 174 14.80 11.05 24.82
CA ASN A 174 14.92 11.13 26.28
C ASN A 174 13.99 12.23 26.76
#